data_AF-A0A430R9W3-F1
#
_entry.id   AF-A0A430R9W3-F1
#
_cell.length_a   1.000
_cell.length_b   1.000
_cell.length_c   1.000
_cell.angle_alpha   90.00
_cell.angle_beta   90.00
_cell.angle_gamma   90.00
#
_symmetry.space_group_name_H-M   'P 1'
#
loop_
_entity.id
_entity.type
_entity.pdbx_description
1 polymer ?
#
loop_
_entity_poly.entity_id
_entity_poly.type
_entity_poly.pdbx_seq_one_letter_code
_entity_poly.pdbx_strand_id
1 'polypeptide(L)'
;MGRILAVWVWLSLALAVPVTFRYTPPSGLEVRSVSLRGSFNSWGETPMQKEDGSWAVTVDLDPGEHQYKFFINGQWPRDMCNDPTFGTPMVDPKAAGCVDDGFGGQNAVIVVQAPVAPTPPAGPVALDFTHDPLDAQFVSHADGKLSVRFRA
;
A
#
# COMPACT_ATOMS: atom_id res chain seq x y z
N MET A 1 2.72 26.90 -34.97
CA MET A 1 1.96 26.52 -33.77
C MET A 1 2.66 25.35 -33.08
N GLY A 2 3.37 25.58 -31.98
CA GLY A 2 4.00 24.52 -31.18
C GLY A 2 3.11 24.18 -29.98
N ARG A 3 2.55 22.97 -29.94
CA ARG A 3 1.82 22.48 -28.76
C ARG A 3 2.86 21.88 -27.81
N ILE A 4 3.19 22.58 -26.74
CA ILE A 4 3.97 22.01 -25.64
C ILE A 4 3.02 21.08 -24.87
N LEU A 5 3.15 19.78 -25.10
CA LEU A 5 2.56 18.75 -24.26
C LEU A 5 3.43 18.63 -23.01
N ALA A 6 2.97 19.19 -21.90
CA ALA A 6 3.54 18.91 -20.59
C ALA A 6 3.18 17.46 -20.23
N VAL A 7 4.11 16.53 -20.45
CA VAL A 7 4.01 15.16 -19.94
C VAL A 7 4.43 15.19 -18.48
N TRP A 8 3.45 15.11 -17.59
CA TRP A 8 3.69 14.92 -16.16
C TRP A 8 4.08 13.47 -15.92
N VAL A 9 5.39 13.19 -15.92
CA VAL A 9 5.93 11.91 -15.47
C VAL A 9 5.83 11.89 -13.96
N TRP A 10 4.75 11.30 -13.43
CA TRP A 10 4.71 10.92 -12.02
C TRP A 10 5.62 9.71 -11.87
N LEU A 11 6.84 9.93 -11.37
CA LEU A 11 7.68 8.84 -10.91
C LEU A 11 7.08 8.35 -9.59
N SER A 12 6.14 7.40 -9.67
CA SER A 12 5.65 6.70 -8.49
C SER A 12 6.77 5.80 -7.98
N LEU A 13 7.60 6.34 -7.08
CA LEU A 13 8.44 5.53 -6.22
C LEU A 13 7.49 4.87 -5.20
N ALA A 14 6.97 3.69 -5.54
CA ALA A 14 6.28 2.85 -4.57
C ALA A 14 7.32 2.48 -3.50
N LEU A 15 7.26 3.16 -2.36
CA LEU A 15 8.04 2.75 -1.20
C LEU A 15 7.34 1.53 -0.61
N ALA A 16 8.10 0.45 -0.43
CA ALA A 16 7.62 -0.73 0.24
C ALA A 16 7.13 -0.36 1.66
N VAL A 17 6.01 -0.94 2.07
CA VAL A 17 5.33 -0.67 3.34
C VAL A 17 5.68 -1.81 4.30
N PRO A 18 6.22 -1.52 5.50
CA PRO A 18 6.48 -2.56 6.50
C PRO A 18 5.16 -3.12 7.02
N VAL A 19 4.92 -4.41 6.79
CA VAL A 19 3.72 -5.12 7.24
C VAL A 19 4.10 -6.21 8.21
N THR A 20 3.54 -6.17 9.41
CA THR A 20 3.73 -7.21 10.43
C THR A 20 2.64 -8.26 10.32
N PHE A 21 3.05 -9.47 9.97
CA PHE A 21 2.22 -10.67 10.04
C PHE A 21 2.33 -11.27 11.43
N ARG A 22 1.19 -11.65 12.02
CA ARG A 22 1.15 -12.27 13.35
C ARG A 22 0.22 -13.47 13.34
N TYR A 23 0.73 -14.59 13.83
CA TYR A 23 -0.04 -15.81 14.04
C TYR A 23 -0.13 -16.12 15.53
N THR A 24 -1.35 -16.30 16.03
CA THR A 24 -1.61 -16.69 17.43
C THR A 24 -2.21 -18.10 17.44
N PRO A 25 -1.48 -19.10 17.96
CA PRO A 25 -1.99 -20.47 18.04
C PRO A 25 -3.27 -20.57 18.90
N PRO A 26 -4.25 -21.41 18.51
CA PRO A 26 -5.38 -21.72 19.38
C PRO A 26 -4.92 -22.43 20.66
N SER A 27 -5.71 -22.31 21.72
CA SER A 27 -5.40 -22.94 23.01
C SER A 27 -5.24 -24.45 22.87
N GLY A 28 -4.17 -25.00 23.44
CA GLY A 28 -3.85 -26.43 23.37
C GLY A 28 -3.07 -26.88 22.14
N LEU A 29 -2.86 -26.02 21.14
CA LEU A 29 -1.97 -26.33 20.01
C LEU A 29 -0.52 -26.00 20.36
N GLU A 30 0.33 -27.02 20.41
CA GLU A 30 1.77 -26.83 20.53
C GLU A 30 2.39 -26.43 19.18
N VAL A 31 2.90 -25.20 19.09
CA VAL A 31 3.55 -24.70 17.87
C VAL A 31 5.06 -24.51 18.12
N ARG A 32 5.86 -25.15 17.27
CA ARG A 32 7.32 -25.22 17.32
C ARG A 32 7.99 -24.38 16.24
N SER A 33 7.31 -24.18 15.11
CA SER A 33 7.84 -23.39 14.00
C SER A 33 6.70 -22.82 13.17
N VAL A 34 6.86 -21.57 12.74
CA VAL A 34 5.96 -20.94 11.77
C VAL A 34 6.80 -20.23 10.73
N SER A 35 6.44 -20.37 9.46
CA SER A 35 6.98 -19.55 8.37
C SER A 35 5.86 -18.90 7.58
N LEU A 36 6.09 -17.65 7.19
CA LEU A 36 5.26 -16.91 6.25
C LEU A 36 5.69 -17.27 4.82
N ARG A 37 4.72 -17.57 3.97
CA ARG A 37 4.93 -17.87 2.55
C ARG A 37 3.87 -17.15 1.73
N GLY A 38 4.26 -16.45 0.67
CA GLY A 38 3.32 -15.65 -0.13
C GLY A 38 3.86 -15.19 -1.47
N SER A 39 3.04 -14.44 -2.21
CA SER A 39 3.38 -13.94 -3.55
C SER A 39 4.67 -13.10 -3.55
N PHE A 40 4.89 -12.30 -2.51
CA PHE A 40 6.05 -11.42 -2.35
C PHE A 40 7.38 -12.13 -2.08
N ASN A 41 7.38 -13.40 -1.69
CA ASN A 41 8.60 -14.19 -1.50
C ASN A 41 8.62 -15.44 -2.40
N SER A 42 7.86 -15.43 -3.50
CA SER A 42 7.72 -16.57 -4.42
C SER A 42 7.31 -17.87 -3.70
N TRP A 43 6.48 -17.76 -2.67
CA TRP A 43 6.08 -18.86 -1.78
C TRP A 43 7.24 -19.56 -1.06
N GLY A 44 8.41 -18.92 -0.99
CA GLY A 44 9.58 -19.34 -0.23
C GLY A 44 9.39 -19.20 1.28
N GLU A 45 10.38 -19.66 2.05
CA GLU A 45 10.31 -19.65 3.50
C GLU A 45 10.78 -18.32 4.11
N THR A 46 9.88 -17.65 4.85
CA THR A 46 10.23 -16.54 5.73
C THR A 46 9.94 -16.95 7.18
N PRO A 47 10.93 -17.39 7.97
CA PRO A 47 10.72 -17.82 9.36
C PRO A 47 10.16 -16.69 10.24
N MET A 48 9.18 -17.03 11.09
CA MET A 48 8.61 -16.12 12.07
C MET A 48 9.27 -16.33 13.44
N GLN A 49 9.36 -15.25 14.22
CA GLN A 49 9.91 -15.29 15.57
C GLN A 49 8.79 -15.43 16.59
N LYS A 50 9.04 -16.21 17.65
CA LYS A 50 8.08 -16.37 18.74
C LYS A 50 8.16 -15.18 19.70
N GLU A 51 7.03 -14.51 19.90
CA GLU A 51 6.86 -13.32 20.74
C GLU A 51 5.60 -13.49 21.60
N ASP A 52 5.74 -13.54 22.92
CA ASP A 52 4.62 -13.54 23.88
C ASP A 52 3.49 -14.55 23.57
N GLY A 53 3.86 -15.76 23.16
CA GLY A 53 2.90 -16.82 22.81
C GLY A 53 2.32 -16.73 21.39
N SER A 54 2.70 -15.71 20.63
CA SER A 54 2.41 -15.57 19.20
C SER A 54 3.67 -15.71 18.35
N TRP A 55 3.51 -15.74 17.03
CA TRP A 55 4.59 -15.74 16.06
C TRP A 55 4.46 -14.49 15.20
N ALA A 56 5.56 -13.77 14.95
CA ALA A 56 5.53 -12.56 14.14
C ALA A 56 6.73 -12.44 13.18
N VAL A 57 6.50 -11.74 12.07
CA VAL A 57 7.54 -11.24 11.18
C VAL A 57 7.06 -9.96 10.50
N THR A 58 7.97 -9.02 10.30
CA THR A 58 7.71 -7.81 9.50
C THR A 58 8.38 -7.96 8.15
N VAL A 59 7.62 -7.73 7.07
CA VAL A 59 8.10 -7.78 5.68
C VAL A 59 7.70 -6.50 4.99
N ASP A 60 8.62 -5.92 4.22
CA ASP A 60 8.34 -4.76 3.38
C ASP A 60 7.61 -5.22 2.11
N LEU A 61 6.37 -4.75 1.92
CA LEU A 61 5.51 -5.12 0.80
C LEU A 61 5.18 -3.92 -0.07
N ASP A 62 5.19 -4.11 -1.38
CA ASP A 62 4.64 -3.12 -2.29
C ASP A 62 3.13 -2.92 -2.06
N PRO A 63 2.59 -1.71 -2.26
CA PRO A 63 1.16 -1.48 -2.23
C PRO A 63 0.41 -2.39 -3.22
N GLY A 64 -0.69 -2.97 -2.78
CA GLY A 64 -1.48 -3.90 -3.58
C GLY A 64 -1.99 -5.10 -2.79
N GLU A 65 -2.57 -6.05 -3.53
CA GLU A 65 -3.04 -7.31 -2.99
C GLU A 65 -1.91 -8.34 -2.99
N HIS A 66 -1.73 -9.04 -1.87
CA HIS A 66 -0.78 -10.13 -1.74
C HIS A 66 -1.46 -11.35 -1.15
N GLN A 67 -1.18 -12.51 -1.74
CA GLN A 67 -1.62 -13.79 -1.20
C GLN A 67 -0.54 -14.36 -0.29
N TYR A 68 -0.94 -14.98 0.81
CA TYR A 68 -0.03 -15.60 1.75
C TYR A 68 -0.69 -16.75 2.51
N LYS A 69 0.15 -17.55 3.18
CA LYS A 69 -0.27 -18.66 4.03
C LYS A 69 0.79 -18.89 5.10
N PHE A 70 0.34 -19.28 6.30
CA PHE A 70 1.27 -19.72 7.35
C PHE A 70 1.56 -21.20 7.19
N PHE A 71 2.84 -21.56 7.25
CA PHE A 71 3.29 -22.95 7.30
C PHE A 71 3.69 -23.27 8.73
N ILE A 72 2.87 -24.07 9.41
CA ILE A 72 2.87 -24.25 10.86
C ILE A 72 3.29 -25.68 11.15
N ASN A 73 4.36 -25.89 11.92
CA ASN A 73 4.89 -27.21 12.27
C ASN A 73 5.11 -28.16 11.07
N GLY A 74 5.48 -27.63 9.90
CA GLY A 74 5.63 -28.45 8.70
C GLY A 74 4.33 -28.76 7.96
N GLN A 75 3.22 -28.11 8.33
CA GLN A 75 1.90 -28.35 7.76
C GLN A 75 1.27 -27.05 7.24
N TRP A 76 0.43 -27.21 6.22
CA TRP A 76 -0.39 -26.14 5.69
C TRP A 76 -1.79 -26.19 6.31
N PRO A 77 -2.33 -25.09 6.84
CA PRO A 77 -3.75 -24.96 7.06
C PRO A 77 -4.49 -25.26 5.77
N ARG A 78 -5.61 -25.97 5.83
CA ARG A 78 -6.40 -26.24 4.63
C ARG A 78 -7.04 -24.95 4.12
N ASP A 79 -7.59 -24.16 5.03
CA ASP A 79 -8.34 -22.96 4.72
C ASP A 79 -7.98 -21.84 5.71
N MET A 80 -7.30 -20.80 5.23
CA MET A 80 -6.89 -19.69 6.10
C MET A 80 -8.06 -18.93 6.74
N CYS A 81 -9.26 -19.01 6.17
CA CYS A 81 -10.48 -18.36 6.67
C CYS A 81 -11.31 -19.28 7.57
N ASN A 82 -11.07 -20.60 7.53
CA ASN A 82 -11.81 -21.55 8.35
C ASN A 82 -11.03 -22.84 8.56
N ASP A 83 -10.09 -22.85 9.50
CA ASP A 83 -9.35 -24.04 9.89
C ASP A 83 -9.34 -24.17 11.42
N PRO A 84 -10.15 -25.09 11.99
CA PRO A 84 -10.23 -25.27 13.44
C PRO A 84 -8.98 -25.91 14.05
N THR A 85 -8.07 -26.44 13.24
CA THR A 85 -6.80 -27.02 13.71
C THR A 85 -5.81 -25.91 14.01
N PHE A 86 -5.72 -24.92 13.13
CA PHE A 86 -4.71 -23.86 13.20
C PHE A 86 -5.28 -22.51 13.63
N GLY A 87 -6.60 -22.33 13.71
CA GLY A 87 -7.26 -21.09 14.08
C GLY A 87 -8.60 -21.29 14.77
N THR A 88 -9.20 -20.18 15.23
CA THR A 88 -10.53 -20.18 15.87
C THR A 88 -11.33 -18.95 15.45
N PRO A 89 -12.15 -19.02 14.37
CA PRO A 89 -12.13 -20.01 13.29
C PRO A 89 -11.08 -19.72 12.20
N MET A 90 -10.64 -18.46 12.08
CA MET A 90 -9.65 -18.03 11.10
C MET A 90 -8.23 -18.25 11.62
N VAL A 91 -7.31 -18.56 10.71
CA VAL A 91 -5.88 -18.68 11.04
C VAL A 91 -5.25 -17.30 11.22
N ASP A 92 -5.64 -16.32 10.38
CA ASP A 92 -5.32 -14.90 10.56
C ASP A 92 -6.60 -14.06 10.57
N PRO A 93 -7.04 -13.56 11.75
CA PRO A 93 -8.19 -12.66 11.84
C PRO A 93 -8.01 -11.31 11.14
N LYS A 94 -6.77 -10.93 10.76
CA LYS A 94 -6.46 -9.70 10.03
C LYS A 94 -6.42 -9.87 8.52
N ALA A 95 -6.58 -11.10 8.01
CA ALA A 95 -6.71 -11.32 6.57
C ALA A 95 -7.87 -10.49 6.01
N ALA A 96 -7.66 -9.85 4.86
CA ALA A 96 -8.69 -9.13 4.13
C ALA A 96 -9.71 -10.07 3.49
N GLY A 97 -9.33 -11.33 3.27
CA GLY A 97 -10.16 -12.39 2.71
C GLY A 97 -9.35 -13.64 2.44
N CYS A 98 -9.96 -14.62 1.78
CA CYS A 98 -9.27 -15.81 1.29
C CYS A 98 -9.64 -16.11 -0.17
N VAL A 99 -8.72 -16.76 -0.87
CA VAL A 99 -8.84 -17.14 -2.27
C VAL A 99 -8.39 -18.58 -2.46
N ASP A 100 -9.00 -19.28 -3.41
CA ASP A 100 -8.65 -20.67 -3.74
C ASP A 100 -7.15 -20.78 -4.10
N ASP A 101 -6.49 -21.80 -3.55
CA ASP A 101 -5.05 -22.00 -3.75
C ASP A 101 -4.71 -22.92 -4.93
N GLY A 102 -5.70 -23.46 -5.64
CA GLY A 102 -5.52 -24.41 -6.74
C GLY A 102 -5.25 -25.85 -6.29
N PHE A 103 -5.13 -26.10 -4.98
CA PHE A 103 -4.86 -27.41 -4.38
C PHE A 103 -6.00 -27.88 -3.47
N GLY A 104 -7.18 -27.26 -3.63
CA GLY A 104 -8.38 -27.56 -2.84
C GLY A 104 -8.35 -26.98 -1.43
N GLY A 105 -7.51 -25.97 -1.18
CA GLY A 105 -7.49 -25.14 0.02
C GLY A 105 -7.63 -23.66 -0.30
N GLN A 106 -7.40 -22.80 0.70
CA GLN A 106 -7.43 -21.35 0.51
C GLN A 106 -6.19 -20.65 1.08
N ASN A 107 -5.68 -19.68 0.32
CA ASN A 107 -4.69 -18.70 0.77
C ASN A 107 -5.40 -17.52 1.43
N ALA A 108 -4.74 -16.87 2.39
CA ALA A 108 -5.19 -15.58 2.91
C ALA A 108 -4.76 -14.45 1.96
N VAL A 109 -5.52 -13.36 1.98
CA VAL A 109 -5.23 -12.13 1.24
C VAL A 109 -4.94 -11.01 2.22
N ILE A 110 -3.92 -10.21 1.94
CA ILE A 110 -3.69 -8.92 2.59
C ILE A 110 -3.67 -7.81 1.54
N VAL A 111 -4.27 -6.67 1.87
CA VAL A 111 -4.30 -5.49 1.01
C VAL A 111 -3.44 -4.42 1.64
N VAL A 112 -2.31 -4.12 1.01
CA VAL A 112 -1.36 -3.11 1.45
C VAL A 112 -1.70 -1.79 0.78
N GLN A 113 -2.06 -0.79 1.59
CA GLN A 113 -2.37 0.54 1.08
C GLN A 113 -1.09 1.29 0.74
N ALA A 114 -1.11 2.04 -0.37
CA ALA A 114 -0.01 2.94 -0.68
C ALA A 114 0.10 4.00 0.42
N PRO A 115 1.32 4.39 0.83
CA PRO A 115 1.49 5.57 1.66
C PRO A 115 0.81 6.74 0.98
N VAL A 116 -0.18 7.33 1.63
CA VAL A 116 -0.79 8.55 1.14
C VAL A 116 0.30 9.61 1.22
N ALA A 117 0.87 9.98 0.08
CA ALA A 117 1.69 11.18 0.01
C ALA A 117 0.87 12.31 0.65
N PRO A 118 1.43 13.12 1.56
CA PRO A 118 0.68 14.18 2.20
C PRO A 118 0.01 14.97 1.09
N THR A 119 -1.32 14.91 1.04
CA THR A 119 -2.09 15.61 0.03
C THR A 119 -1.63 17.06 0.12
N PRO A 120 -1.12 17.68 -0.97
CA PRO A 120 -0.97 19.11 -0.99
C PRO A 120 -2.31 19.68 -0.49
N PRO A 121 -2.32 20.65 0.43
CA PRO A 121 -3.56 21.12 1.04
C PRO A 121 -4.59 21.32 -0.08
N ALA A 122 -5.77 20.74 0.10
CA ALA A 122 -6.90 20.85 -0.81
C ALA A 122 -7.45 22.29 -0.74
N GLY A 123 -6.59 23.24 -1.07
CA GLY A 123 -6.89 24.62 -1.30
C GLY A 123 -6.47 24.95 -2.73
N PRO A 124 -7.05 25.99 -3.33
CA PRO A 124 -6.53 26.51 -4.57
C PRO A 124 -5.04 26.79 -4.38
N VAL A 125 -4.21 26.26 -5.28
CA VAL A 125 -2.87 26.82 -5.48
C VAL A 125 -3.14 28.25 -5.94
N ALA A 126 -3.01 29.21 -5.03
CA ALA A 126 -3.10 30.61 -5.39
C ALA A 126 -1.93 30.87 -6.35
N LEU A 127 -2.25 31.04 -7.63
CA LEU A 127 -1.34 31.69 -8.54
C LEU A 127 -1.32 33.16 -8.09
N ASP A 128 -0.32 33.51 -7.29
CA ASP A 128 -0.19 34.85 -6.74
C ASP A 128 0.30 35.78 -7.85
N PHE A 129 -0.64 36.27 -8.66
CA PHE A 129 -0.36 37.24 -9.70
C PHE A 129 -0.33 38.64 -9.09
N THR A 130 0.86 39.23 -8.99
CA THR A 130 0.99 40.64 -8.62
C THR A 130 0.86 41.51 -9.87
N HIS A 131 -0.02 42.51 -9.82
CA HIS A 131 -0.17 43.53 -10.86
C HIS A 131 0.09 44.91 -10.26
N ASP A 132 1.07 45.64 -10.81
CA ASP A 132 1.24 47.07 -10.56
C ASP A 132 0.68 47.85 -11.75
N PRO A 133 -0.47 48.55 -11.59
CA PRO A 133 -1.09 49.31 -12.66
C PRO A 133 -0.33 50.61 -13.01
N LEU A 134 0.64 51.03 -12.20
CA LEU A 134 1.46 52.22 -12.47
C LEU A 134 2.67 51.92 -13.35
N ASP A 135 2.98 50.65 -13.57
CA ASP A 135 4.11 50.24 -14.39
C ASP A 135 3.66 49.94 -15.84
N ALA A 136 4.19 50.72 -16.79
CA ALA A 136 3.90 50.58 -18.21
C ALA A 136 4.31 49.21 -18.80
N GLN A 137 5.15 48.44 -18.10
CA GLN A 137 5.47 47.07 -18.52
C GLN A 137 4.26 46.12 -18.36
N PHE A 138 3.32 46.43 -17.44
CA PHE A 138 2.15 45.61 -17.11
C PHE A 138 0.82 46.20 -17.59
N VAL A 139 0.75 47.49 -17.95
CA VAL A 139 -0.44 48.14 -18.53
C VAL A 139 -0.06 49.06 -19.70
N SER A 140 -0.79 48.95 -20.83
CA SER A 140 -0.68 49.92 -21.92
C SER A 140 -2.03 50.22 -22.58
N HIS A 141 -2.27 51.49 -22.95
CA HIS A 141 -3.43 51.93 -23.72
C HIS A 141 -3.00 52.47 -25.09
N ALA A 142 -3.55 51.92 -26.18
CA ALA A 142 -3.34 52.42 -27.54
C ALA A 142 -4.56 52.12 -28.42
N ASP A 143 -4.92 53.03 -29.32
CA ASP A 143 -6.03 52.88 -30.29
C ASP A 143 -7.35 52.37 -29.68
N GLY A 144 -7.71 52.90 -28.50
CA GLY A 144 -8.94 52.52 -27.78
C GLY A 144 -8.91 51.14 -27.13
N LYS A 145 -7.75 50.46 -27.13
CA LYS A 145 -7.57 49.14 -26.52
C LYS A 145 -6.68 49.23 -25.28
N LEU A 146 -7.12 48.55 -24.22
CA LEU A 146 -6.34 48.30 -23.01
C LEU A 146 -5.65 46.93 -23.12
N SER A 147 -4.36 46.90 -22.86
CA SER A 147 -3.57 45.67 -22.72
C SER A 147 -3.07 45.57 -21.28
N VAL A 148 -3.37 44.45 -20.62
CA VAL A 148 -2.92 44.13 -19.26
C VAL A 148 -2.06 42.87 -19.33
N ARG A 149 -0.90 42.88 -18.66
CA ARG A 149 0.03 41.75 -18.62
C ARG A 149 0.25 41.34 -17.16
N PHE A 150 0.27 40.03 -16.93
CA PHE A 150 0.54 39.43 -15.63
C PHE A 150 1.90 38.71 -15.69
N ARG A 151 2.65 38.73 -14.58
CA ARG A 151 3.85 37.91 -14.39
C ARG A 151 3.52 36.81 -13.38
N ALA A 152 3.91 35.58 -13.69
CA ALA A 152 3.93 34.46 -12.75
C ALA A 152 5.33 34.32 -12.15
#